data_AF-A0A498SDK2-F1
#
_entry.id   AF-A0A498SDK2-F1
#
_cell.length_a   1.000
_cell.length_b   1.000
_cell.length_c   1.000
_cell.angle_alpha   90.00
_cell.angle_beta   90.00
_cell.angle_gamma   90.00
#
_symmetry.space_group_name_H-M   'P 1'
#
loop_
_entity.id
_entity.type
_entity.pdbx_description
1 polymer ?
#
loop_
_entity_poly.entity_id
_entity_poly.type
_entity_poly.pdbx_seq_one_letter_code
_entity_poly.pdbx_strand_id
1 'polypeptide(L)'
;MTRVRWRKRNWSPDPVLLNTFNDITKGSRSFTALEAQRAIKHFNDFTAKGKVPDYMAVKMASIATIHLGWEEGEKILEMHYMSHGAELRFAGEASIMDKQVEGAIHRIFDNISENAYKLAHQFYCRLIDLKFCKVKDCVLRIFIQDLLKK
;
A
#
# COMPACT_ATOMS: atom_id res chain seq x y z
N MET A 1 -39.64 0.88 3.26
CA MET A 1 -38.22 0.99 2.85
C MET A 1 -37.40 1.55 4.00
N THR A 2 -36.78 0.69 4.79
CA THR A 2 -35.92 1.07 5.92
C THR A 2 -34.51 1.35 5.42
N ARG A 3 -34.07 2.62 5.45
CA ARG A 3 -32.68 2.99 5.16
C ARG A 3 -31.79 2.45 6.29
N VAL A 4 -31.15 1.32 6.05
CA VAL A 4 -30.09 0.79 6.91
C VAL A 4 -28.91 1.77 6.87
N ARG A 5 -28.75 2.52 7.95
CA ARG A 5 -27.63 3.44 8.16
C ARG A 5 -26.41 2.59 8.51
N TRP A 6 -25.66 2.16 7.49
CA TRP A 6 -24.43 1.40 7.67
C TRP A 6 -23.44 2.23 8.50
N ARG A 7 -23.25 1.86 9.77
CA ARG A 7 -22.19 2.41 10.61
C ARG A 7 -20.86 2.05 9.94
N LYS A 8 -20.10 3.05 9.49
CA LYS A 8 -18.67 2.89 9.19
C LYS A 8 -18.05 2.17 10.39
N ARG A 9 -17.71 0.89 10.24
CA ARG A 9 -16.92 0.19 11.25
C ARG A 9 -15.55 0.87 11.20
N ASN A 10 -15.30 1.76 12.16
CA ASN A 10 -13.97 2.26 12.44
C ASN A 10 -13.16 1.06 12.93
N TRP A 11 -12.54 0.35 11.99
CA TRP A 11 -11.59 -0.70 12.31
C TRP A 11 -10.29 0.01 12.71
N SER A 12 -10.16 0.31 14.00
CA SER A 12 -8.92 0.81 14.57
C SER A 12 -7.98 -0.39 14.72
N PRO A 13 -6.83 -0.43 14.05
CA PRO A 13 -5.87 -1.51 14.25
C PRO A 13 -5.42 -1.53 15.71
N ASP A 14 -5.13 -2.74 16.21
CA ASP A 14 -4.54 -2.96 17.51
C ASP A 14 -3.31 -2.03 17.69
N PRO A 15 -3.23 -1.21 18.76
CA PRO A 15 -2.08 -0.36 19.03
C PRO A 15 -0.74 -1.10 18.98
N VAL A 16 -0.70 -2.36 19.39
CA VAL A 16 0.51 -3.20 19.31
C VAL A 16 0.91 -3.41 17.85
N LEU A 17 -0.04 -3.82 17.01
CA LEU A 17 0.17 -3.99 15.56
C LEU A 17 0.65 -2.69 14.92
N LEU A 18 0.03 -1.56 15.26
CA LEU A 18 0.39 -0.26 14.70
C LEU A 18 1.81 0.15 15.08
N ASN A 19 2.18 0.00 16.37
CA ASN A 19 3.51 0.36 16.84
C ASN A 19 4.57 -0.53 16.19
N THR A 20 4.36 -1.85 16.17
CA THR A 20 5.30 -2.76 15.54
C THR A 20 5.45 -2.50 14.04
N PHE A 21 4.34 -2.20 13.35
CA PHE A 21 4.39 -1.82 11.93
C PHE A 21 5.16 -0.51 11.70
N ASN A 22 4.99 0.48 12.59
CA ASN A 22 5.75 1.71 12.53
C ASN A 22 7.24 1.47 12.77
N ASP A 23 7.60 0.59 13.69
CA ASP A 23 8.98 0.24 14.00
C ASP A 23 9.67 -0.43 12.81
N ILE A 24 9.04 -1.44 12.19
CA ILE A 24 9.63 -2.16 11.04
C ILE A 24 9.69 -1.29 9.77
N THR A 25 8.89 -0.22 9.68
CA THR A 25 8.89 0.70 8.52
C THR A 25 9.62 2.02 8.79
N LYS A 26 10.17 2.19 9.99
CA LYS A 26 10.90 3.40 10.39
C LYS A 26 12.16 3.53 9.55
N GLY A 27 12.37 4.70 8.96
CA GLY A 27 13.55 4.93 8.11
C GLY A 27 13.50 4.21 6.76
N SER A 28 12.35 3.66 6.36
CA SER A 28 12.19 2.88 5.12
C SER A 28 12.54 3.62 3.81
N ARG A 29 12.83 4.91 3.84
CA ARG A 29 13.38 5.64 2.68
C ARG A 29 14.83 5.26 2.39
N SER A 30 15.58 4.82 3.40
CA SER A 30 17.03 4.58 3.31
C SER A 30 17.40 3.14 3.64
N PHE A 31 16.45 2.20 3.51
CA PHE A 31 16.75 0.80 3.75
C PHE A 31 17.76 0.28 2.73
N THR A 32 18.62 -0.61 3.20
CA THR A 32 19.31 -1.58 2.37
C THR A 32 18.35 -2.69 1.93
N ALA A 33 18.69 -3.44 0.88
CA ALA A 33 17.93 -4.61 0.46
C ALA A 33 17.71 -5.61 1.62
N LEU A 34 18.73 -5.82 2.48
CA LEU A 34 18.62 -6.71 3.64
C LEU A 34 17.65 -6.19 4.70
N GLU A 35 17.62 -4.87 4.95
CA GLU A 35 16.64 -4.26 5.87
C GLU A 35 15.22 -4.35 5.31
N ALA A 36 15.05 -4.13 4.00
CA ALA A 36 13.75 -4.30 3.34
C ALA A 36 13.26 -5.75 3.44
N GLN A 37 14.11 -6.75 3.17
CA GLN A 37 13.76 -8.17 3.32
C GLN A 37 13.38 -8.52 4.76
N ARG A 38 14.13 -8.00 5.75
CA ARG A 38 13.78 -8.18 7.17
C ARG A 38 12.41 -7.58 7.47
N ALA A 39 12.15 -6.33 7.06
CA ALA A 39 10.86 -5.69 7.27
C ALA A 39 9.69 -6.47 6.64
N ILE A 40 9.87 -7.00 5.43
CA ILE A 40 8.86 -7.83 4.74
C ILE A 40 8.63 -9.14 5.49
N LYS A 41 9.69 -9.81 5.94
CA LYS A 41 9.56 -11.04 6.74
C LYS A 41 8.75 -10.79 8.02
N HIS A 42 9.09 -9.73 8.76
CA HIS A 42 8.34 -9.32 9.95
C HIS A 42 6.87 -9.02 9.61
N PHE A 43 6.61 -8.30 8.51
CA PHE A 43 5.24 -8.02 8.05
C PHE A 43 4.45 -9.30 7.76
N ASN A 44 5.05 -10.26 7.06
CA ASN A 44 4.42 -11.53 6.75
C ASN A 44 4.07 -12.32 8.02
N ASP A 45 4.97 -12.34 9.00
CA ASP A 45 4.72 -12.98 10.31
C ASP A 45 3.50 -12.37 11.03
N PHE A 46 3.25 -11.06 10.87
CA PHE A 46 2.04 -10.42 11.41
C PHE A 46 0.79 -10.79 10.62
N THR A 47 0.87 -10.79 9.30
CA THR A 47 -0.28 -11.14 8.43
C THR A 47 -0.73 -12.59 8.61
N ALA A 48 0.18 -13.49 9.00
CA ALA A 48 -0.13 -14.88 9.33
C ALA A 48 -0.86 -15.03 10.67
N LYS A 49 -0.65 -14.09 11.61
CA LYS A 49 -1.25 -14.12 12.96
C LYS A 49 -2.61 -13.43 13.05
N GLY A 50 -2.97 -12.62 12.06
CA GLY A 50 -4.23 -11.90 12.07
C GLY A 50 -4.45 -11.01 10.85
N LYS A 51 -5.60 -10.34 10.83
CA LYS A 51 -5.94 -9.39 9.78
C LYS A 51 -5.09 -8.13 9.93
N VAL A 52 -4.56 -7.62 8.83
CA VAL A 52 -3.90 -6.31 8.77
C VAL A 52 -4.70 -5.33 7.90
N PRO A 53 -4.64 -4.02 8.17
CA PRO A 53 -5.30 -3.02 7.32
C PRO A 53 -4.67 -2.94 5.93
N ASP A 54 -5.48 -2.63 4.92
CA ASP A 54 -5.01 -2.48 3.53
C ASP A 54 -3.88 -1.46 3.38
N TYR A 55 -3.94 -0.35 4.13
CA TYR A 55 -2.91 0.68 4.05
C TYR A 55 -1.53 0.19 4.51
N MET A 56 -1.48 -0.79 5.42
CA MET A 56 -0.21 -1.37 5.87
C MET A 56 0.40 -2.22 4.76
N ALA A 57 -0.41 -3.02 4.08
CA ALA A 57 0.00 -3.79 2.91
C ALA A 57 0.47 -2.87 1.76
N VAL A 58 -0.27 -1.81 1.45
CA VAL A 58 0.13 -0.83 0.41
C VAL A 58 1.43 -0.12 0.77
N LYS A 59 1.60 0.30 2.03
CA LYS A 59 2.87 0.89 2.46
C LYS A 59 4.02 -0.10 2.37
N MET A 60 3.85 -1.35 2.82
CA MET A 60 4.91 -2.36 2.73
C MET A 60 5.24 -2.73 1.27
N ALA A 61 4.24 -2.88 0.41
CA ALA A 61 4.43 -3.14 -1.01
C ALA A 61 5.24 -2.04 -1.71
N SER A 62 4.95 -0.77 -1.42
CA SER A 62 5.74 0.33 -1.99
C SER A 62 7.18 0.39 -1.44
N ILE A 63 7.42 -0.05 -0.20
CA ILE A 63 8.78 -0.20 0.36
C ILE A 63 9.53 -1.33 -0.37
N ALA A 64 8.88 -2.49 -0.56
CA ALA A 64 9.45 -3.59 -1.31
C ALA A 64 9.76 -3.18 -2.76
N THR A 65 8.85 -2.45 -3.40
CA THR A 65 9.02 -1.95 -4.78
C THR A 65 10.31 -1.14 -4.95
N ILE A 66 10.60 -0.21 -4.03
CA ILE A 66 11.77 0.67 -4.17
C ILE A 66 13.10 0.01 -3.81
N HIS A 67 13.08 -1.02 -2.97
CA HIS A 67 14.31 -1.63 -2.44
C HIS A 67 14.65 -2.99 -3.03
N LEU A 68 13.64 -3.73 -3.50
CA LEU A 68 13.78 -5.11 -3.98
C LEU A 68 13.22 -5.30 -5.39
N GLY A 69 12.56 -4.30 -5.96
CA GLY A 69 11.96 -4.36 -7.29
C GLY A 69 10.44 -4.56 -7.27
N TRP A 70 9.84 -4.35 -8.44
CA TRP A 70 8.40 -4.39 -8.65
C TRP A 70 7.78 -5.71 -8.21
N GLU A 71 8.42 -6.82 -8.56
CA GLU A 71 7.91 -8.17 -8.37
C GLU A 71 7.65 -8.48 -6.89
N GLU A 72 8.55 -8.04 -6.00
CA GLU A 72 8.38 -8.20 -4.56
C GLU A 72 7.27 -7.29 -4.00
N GLY A 73 7.10 -6.09 -4.56
CA GLY A 73 5.99 -5.20 -4.22
C GLY A 73 4.64 -5.79 -4.60
N GLU A 74 4.53 -6.30 -5.83
CA GLU A 74 3.32 -6.93 -6.36
C GLU A 74 2.91 -8.16 -5.55
N LYS A 75 3.86 -9.03 -5.23
CA LYS A 75 3.63 -10.22 -4.42
C LYS A 75 2.96 -9.92 -3.09
N ILE A 76 3.37 -8.84 -2.41
CA ILE A 76 2.75 -8.41 -1.14
C ILE A 76 1.29 -8.00 -1.35
N LEU A 77 0.99 -7.26 -2.42
CA LEU A 77 -0.37 -6.83 -2.75
C LEU A 77 -1.27 -8.04 -3.06
N GLU A 78 -0.76 -8.99 -3.84
CA GLU A 78 -1.48 -10.20 -4.24
C GLU A 78 -1.73 -11.12 -3.04
N MET A 79 -0.71 -11.41 -2.23
CA MET A 79 -0.85 -12.21 -1.01
C MET A 79 -1.89 -11.62 -0.07
N HIS A 80 -1.87 -10.30 0.12
CA HIS A 80 -2.84 -9.61 0.98
C HIS A 80 -4.25 -9.62 0.36
N TYR A 81 -4.38 -9.50 -0.96
CA TYR A 81 -5.67 -9.66 -1.66
C TYR A 81 -6.26 -11.05 -1.46
N MET A 82 -5.45 -12.10 -1.64
CA MET A 82 -5.89 -13.49 -1.49
C MET A 82 -6.21 -13.87 -0.04
N SER A 83 -5.45 -13.35 0.93
CA SER A 83 -5.57 -13.73 2.34
C SER A 83 -6.68 -13.01 3.11
N HIS A 84 -6.93 -11.72 2.80
CA HIS A 84 -7.82 -10.87 3.60
C HIS A 84 -9.04 -10.31 2.86
N GLY A 85 -9.22 -10.70 1.59
CA GLY A 85 -10.53 -10.72 0.96
C GLY A 85 -10.59 -10.07 -0.41
N ALA A 86 -10.84 -10.91 -1.43
CA ALA A 86 -11.66 -10.52 -2.57
C ALA A 86 -13.07 -10.08 -2.09
N GLU A 87 -13.67 -10.81 -1.14
CA GLU A 87 -15.08 -10.66 -0.72
C GLU A 87 -15.42 -9.31 -0.06
N LEU A 88 -14.53 -8.75 0.78
CA LEU A 88 -14.76 -7.45 1.42
C LEU A 88 -14.54 -6.26 0.47
N ARG A 89 -13.67 -6.41 -0.53
CA ARG A 89 -13.38 -5.36 -1.51
C ARG A 89 -14.47 -5.23 -2.57
N PHE A 90 -15.20 -6.30 -2.87
CA PHE A 90 -16.40 -6.25 -3.72
C PHE A 90 -17.53 -5.39 -3.12
N ALA A 91 -17.57 -5.21 -1.79
CA ALA A 91 -18.54 -4.33 -1.13
C ALA A 91 -18.18 -2.83 -1.20
N GLY A 92 -17.07 -2.46 -1.84
CA GLY A 92 -16.62 -1.07 -1.94
C GLY A 92 -16.02 -0.50 -0.66
N GLU A 93 -15.70 -1.35 0.32
CA GLU A 93 -15.11 -0.99 1.61
C GLU A 93 -13.58 -0.90 1.58
N ALA A 94 -13.00 -0.39 0.48
CA ALA A 94 -11.58 -0.10 0.45
C ALA A 94 -11.21 0.88 1.58
N SER A 95 -10.45 0.40 2.56
CA SER A 95 -10.13 1.14 3.78
C SER A 95 -9.04 2.21 3.62
N ILE A 96 -8.45 2.32 2.42
CA ILE A 96 -7.32 3.21 2.18
C ILE A 96 -7.77 4.65 1.89
N MET A 97 -7.18 5.58 2.63
CA MET A 97 -7.35 7.01 2.44
C MET A 97 -6.45 7.54 1.32
N ASP A 98 -6.84 8.66 0.72
CA ASP A 98 -6.10 9.34 -0.35
C ASP A 98 -4.63 9.56 0.02
N LYS A 99 -4.37 10.14 1.21
CA LYS A 99 -3.02 10.38 1.73
C LYS A 99 -2.14 9.14 1.84
N GLN A 100 -2.74 7.96 2.03
CA GLN A 100 -1.99 6.70 2.14
C GLN A 100 -1.56 6.20 0.76
N VAL A 101 -2.41 6.40 -0.26
CA VAL A 101 -2.08 6.11 -1.65
C VAL A 101 -1.02 7.11 -2.15
N GLU A 102 -1.23 8.40 -1.94
CA GLU A 102 -0.25 9.45 -2.29
C GLU A 102 1.13 9.17 -1.68
N GLY A 103 1.17 8.86 -0.37
CA GLY A 103 2.43 8.56 0.31
C GLY A 103 3.13 7.30 -0.21
N ALA A 104 2.41 6.36 -0.82
CA ALA A 104 2.99 5.20 -1.49
C ALA A 104 3.55 5.56 -2.88
N ILE A 105 2.82 6.37 -3.64
CA ILE A 105 3.24 6.84 -4.96
C ILE A 105 4.45 7.77 -4.86
N HIS A 106 4.43 8.75 -3.95
CA HIS A 106 5.58 9.61 -3.70
C HIS A 106 6.82 8.82 -3.28
N ARG A 107 6.66 7.76 -2.47
CA ARG A 107 7.80 6.91 -2.09
C ARG A 107 8.53 6.32 -3.30
N ILE A 108 7.79 5.95 -4.36
CA ILE A 108 8.35 5.41 -5.59
C ILE A 108 9.04 6.53 -6.39
N PHE A 109 8.38 7.67 -6.58
CA PHE A 109 8.96 8.82 -7.29
C PHE A 109 10.23 9.36 -6.62
N ASP A 110 10.27 9.40 -5.29
CA ASP A 110 11.37 10.01 -4.54
C ASP A 110 12.64 9.14 -4.48
N ASN A 111 12.52 7.81 -4.66
CA ASN A 111 13.64 6.87 -4.46
C ASN A 111 14.18 6.22 -5.74
N ILE A 112 13.41 6.23 -6.82
CA ILE A 112 13.81 5.62 -8.09
C ILE A 112 14.08 6.74 -9.08
N SER A 113 15.32 6.90 -9.54
CA SER A 113 15.68 7.95 -10.50
C SER A 113 15.29 7.58 -11.94
N GLU A 114 15.52 6.32 -12.35
CA GLU A 114 15.24 5.84 -13.70
C GLU A 114 13.95 5.02 -13.72
N ASN A 115 13.02 5.33 -14.63
CA ASN A 115 11.71 4.67 -14.75
C ASN A 115 10.73 4.84 -13.57
N ALA A 116 10.96 5.79 -12.65
CA ALA A 116 10.06 6.08 -11.52
C ALA A 116 8.59 6.22 -11.95
N TYR A 117 8.35 6.96 -13.05
CA TYR A 117 7.01 7.16 -13.61
C TYR A 117 6.35 5.83 -14.02
N LYS A 118 7.08 4.98 -14.76
CA LYS A 118 6.57 3.69 -15.23
C LYS A 118 6.24 2.77 -14.05
N LEU A 119 7.13 2.70 -13.07
CA LEU A 119 6.93 1.89 -11.86
C LEU A 119 5.80 2.41 -10.98
N ALA A 120 5.72 3.73 -10.76
CA ALA A 120 4.63 4.33 -10.01
C ALA A 120 3.28 4.11 -10.71
N HIS A 121 3.24 4.23 -12.04
CA HIS A 121 2.05 3.98 -12.84
C HIS A 121 1.63 2.51 -12.73
N GLN A 122 2.55 1.57 -12.92
CA GLN A 122 2.31 0.14 -12.76
C GLN A 122 1.80 -0.20 -11.35
N PHE A 123 2.43 0.37 -10.32
CA PHE A 123 1.99 0.24 -8.93
C PHE A 123 0.56 0.75 -8.73
N TYR A 124 0.26 1.94 -9.24
CA TYR A 124 -1.06 2.53 -9.09
C TYR A 124 -2.16 1.75 -9.82
N CYS A 125 -1.91 1.31 -11.06
CA CYS A 125 -2.82 0.44 -11.79
C CYS A 125 -3.09 -0.84 -11.00
N ARG A 126 -2.06 -1.46 -10.42
CA ARG A 126 -2.23 -2.68 -9.64
C ARG A 126 -3.07 -2.49 -8.38
N LEU A 127 -2.96 -1.33 -7.72
CA LEU A 127 -3.85 -0.99 -6.60
C LEU A 127 -5.33 -0.93 -7.02
N ILE A 128 -5.61 -0.46 -8.24
CA ILE A 128 -6.97 -0.38 -8.80
C ILE A 128 -7.47 -1.78 -9.18
N ASP A 129 -6.62 -2.58 -9.83
CA ASP A 129 -6.96 -3.95 -10.25
C ASP A 129 -7.32 -4.83 -9.06
N LEU A 130 -6.49 -4.79 -8.02
CA LEU A 130 -6.68 -5.52 -6.77
C LEU A 130 -7.65 -4.83 -5.79
N LYS A 131 -8.37 -3.80 -6.26
CA LYS A 131 -9.44 -3.08 -5.55
C LYS A 131 -9.01 -2.48 -4.21
N PHE A 132 -7.72 -2.17 -4.04
CA PHE A 132 -7.23 -1.41 -2.89
C PHE A 132 -7.75 0.02 -2.91
N CYS A 133 -7.96 0.61 -4.08
CA CYS A 133 -8.60 1.91 -4.23
C CYS A 133 -9.35 2.04 -5.54
N LYS A 134 -10.22 3.06 -5.63
CA LYS A 134 -10.72 3.58 -6.91
C LYS A 134 -9.72 4.59 -7.48
N VAL A 135 -9.95 5.03 -8.72
CA VAL A 135 -9.24 6.18 -9.29
C VAL A 135 -9.39 7.39 -8.34
N LYS A 136 -8.27 8.07 -8.08
CA LYS A 136 -8.17 9.20 -7.16
C LYS A 136 -7.54 10.37 -7.90
N ASP A 137 -8.25 11.49 -7.96
CA ASP A 137 -7.79 12.73 -8.61
C ASP A 137 -6.44 13.20 -8.06
N CYS A 138 -6.23 13.00 -6.76
CA CYS A 138 -5.02 13.43 -6.09
C CYS A 138 -3.76 12.68 -6.58
N VAL A 139 -3.90 11.40 -6.93
CA VAL A 139 -2.83 10.61 -7.54
C VAL A 139 -2.59 11.03 -8.99
N LEU A 140 -3.67 11.30 -9.75
CA LEU A 140 -3.54 11.83 -11.12
C LEU A 140 -2.78 13.15 -11.15
N ARG A 141 -2.99 14.04 -10.17
CA ARG A 141 -2.23 15.27 -10.03
C ARG A 141 -0.73 15.01 -9.85
N ILE A 142 -0.33 13.99 -9.09
CA ILE A 142 1.09 13.62 -8.93
C ILE A 142 1.69 13.23 -10.27
N PHE A 143 1.02 12.37 -11.04
CA PHE A 143 1.50 11.95 -12.36
C PHE A 143 1.60 13.11 -13.36
N ILE A 144 0.60 14.01 -13.40
CA ILE A 144 0.62 15.20 -14.26
C ILE A 144 1.77 16.12 -13.85
N GLN A 145 1.97 16.35 -12.54
CA GLN A 145 3.06 17.18 -12.05
C GLN A 145 4.44 16.60 -12.39
N ASP A 146 4.62 15.27 -12.34
CA ASP A 146 5.87 14.63 -12.78
C ASP A 146 6.11 14.83 -14.28
N LEU A 147 5.07 14.66 -15.10
CA LEU A 147 5.16 14.87 -16.56
C LEU A 147 5.51 16.31 -16.93
N LEU A 148 4.97 17.30 -16.20
CA LEU A 148 5.25 18.73 -16.45
C LEU A 148 6.63 19.18 -15.97
N LYS A 149 7.29 18.40 -15.11
CA LYS A 149 8.65 18.69 -14.61
C LYS A 149 9.77 18.13 -15.51
N LYS A 150 9.41 17.27 -16.46
CA LYS A 150 10.32 16.71 -17.47
C LYS A 150 10.27 17.57 -18.73
#